data_AF-A0A6A6A2E4-F1
#
_entry.id   AF-A0A6A6A2E4-F1
#
_cell.length_a   1.000
_cell.length_b   1.000
_cell.length_c   1.000
_cell.angle_alpha   90.00
_cell.angle_beta   90.00
_cell.angle_gamma   90.00
#
_symmetry.space_group_name_H-M   'P 1'
#
loop_
_entity.id
_entity.type
_entity.pdbx_description
1 polymer ?
#
loop_
_entity_poly.entity_id
_entity_poly.type
_entity_poly.pdbx_seq_one_letter_code
_entity_poly.pdbx_strand_id
1 'polypeptide(L)'
;MAKKKKKKTKGNIETRISFMYPMPHQIVVDAISDEVLLAWLQEDEDNDNVNNNYLITVKACFSYLNNACNQWGWSSRRIAIKKRGYYKNRHNNVVINQHCKLCSQL
;
A
#
# COMPACT_ATOMS: atom_id res chain seq x y z
N MET A 1 -44.04 -1.56 8.37
CA MET A 1 -43.29 -1.58 7.08
C MET A 1 -41.98 -2.34 7.26
N ALA A 2 -41.81 -3.50 6.64
CA ALA A 2 -40.62 -4.35 6.79
C ALA A 2 -39.46 -3.82 5.93
N LYS A 3 -38.34 -3.44 6.57
CA LYS A 3 -37.12 -3.01 5.88
C LYS A 3 -36.52 -4.22 5.13
N LYS A 4 -36.66 -4.27 3.80
CA LYS A 4 -35.96 -5.23 2.94
C LYS A 4 -34.44 -5.04 3.12
N LYS A 5 -33.77 -6.01 3.76
CA LYS A 5 -32.30 -6.08 3.82
C LYS A 5 -31.77 -6.23 2.40
N LYS A 6 -31.09 -5.19 1.87
CA LYS A 6 -30.34 -5.30 0.62
C LYS A 6 -29.31 -6.42 0.76
N LYS A 7 -29.40 -7.45 -0.08
CA LYS A 7 -28.35 -8.48 -0.18
C LYS A 7 -27.06 -7.76 -0.58
N LYS A 8 -26.04 -7.80 0.29
CA LYS A 8 -24.70 -7.34 -0.06
C LYS A 8 -24.21 -8.24 -1.20
N THR A 9 -24.02 -7.65 -2.38
CA THR A 9 -23.27 -8.28 -3.47
C THR A 9 -21.91 -8.68 -2.89
N LYS A 10 -21.59 -9.98 -2.92
CA LYS A 10 -20.25 -10.46 -2.58
C LYS A 10 -19.30 -9.79 -3.57
N GLY A 11 -18.60 -8.74 -3.13
CA GLY A 11 -17.48 -8.20 -3.89
C GLY A 11 -16.49 -9.31 -4.15
N ASN A 12 -15.80 -9.25 -5.29
CA ASN A 12 -14.76 -10.21 -5.63
C ASN A 12 -13.74 -10.23 -4.47
N ILE A 13 -13.56 -11.40 -3.84
CA ILE A 13 -12.65 -11.53 -2.70
C ILE A 13 -11.25 -11.53 -3.29
N GLU A 14 -10.42 -10.57 -2.87
CA GLU A 14 -9.03 -10.53 -3.29
C GLU A 14 -8.28 -11.74 -2.71
N THR A 15 -7.59 -12.49 -3.57
CA THR A 15 -6.93 -13.76 -3.21
C THR A 15 -5.42 -13.70 -3.35
N ARG A 16 -4.87 -12.64 -3.95
CA ARG A 16 -3.43 -12.46 -4.08
C ARG A 16 -2.82 -12.24 -2.70
N ILE A 17 -1.68 -12.85 -2.42
CA ILE A 17 -0.98 -12.71 -1.13
C ILE A 17 -0.21 -11.38 -1.08
N SER A 18 0.16 -10.86 -2.24
CA SER A 18 0.89 -9.61 -2.36
C SER A 18 0.62 -8.91 -3.68
N PHE A 19 0.91 -7.62 -3.69
CA PHE A 19 0.82 -6.76 -4.85
C PHE A 19 2.10 -5.97 -5.02
N MET A 20 2.46 -5.73 -6.28
CA MET A 20 3.50 -4.79 -6.63
C MET A 20 2.87 -3.73 -7.53
N TYR A 21 3.18 -2.47 -7.25
CA TYR A 21 2.76 -1.32 -8.04
C TYR A 21 4.03 -0.66 -8.56
N PRO A 22 4.61 -1.20 -9.64
CA PRO A 22 5.92 -0.77 -10.12
C PRO A 22 5.91 0.61 -10.76
N MET A 23 4.74 1.11 -11.15
CA MET A 23 4.57 2.47 -11.64
C MET A 23 3.79 3.27 -10.61
N PRO A 24 4.26 4.47 -10.21
CA PRO A 24 3.47 5.33 -9.36
C PRO A 24 2.24 5.79 -10.13
N HIS A 25 1.09 5.90 -9.45
CA HIS A 25 -0.09 6.48 -10.07
C HIS A 25 0.25 7.89 -10.57
N GLN A 26 -0.11 8.20 -11.83
CA GLN A 26 0.18 9.51 -12.45
C GLN A 26 -0.22 10.67 -11.53
N ILE A 27 -1.40 10.58 -10.91
CA ILE A 27 -1.92 11.55 -9.94
C ILE A 27 -0.96 11.76 -8.75
N VAL A 28 -0.30 10.71 -8.28
CA VAL A 28 0.67 10.79 -7.19
C VAL A 28 1.96 11.43 -7.67
N VAL A 29 2.43 11.09 -8.88
CA VAL A 29 3.62 11.71 -9.49
C VAL A 29 3.39 13.20 -9.67
N ASP A 30 2.28 13.59 -10.29
CA ASP A 30 1.94 14.98 -10.57
C ASP A 30 1.81 15.80 -9.27
N ALA A 31 1.40 15.16 -8.17
CA ALA A 31 1.28 15.82 -6.87
C ALA A 31 2.62 16.00 -6.13
N ILE A 32 3.68 15.27 -6.50
CA ILE A 32 4.98 15.27 -5.80
C ILE A 32 6.18 15.59 -6.70
N SER A 33 5.96 15.78 -8.01
CA SER A 33 7.03 15.88 -9.02
C SER A 33 7.99 17.03 -8.77
N ASP A 34 7.50 18.12 -8.17
CA ASP A 34 8.30 19.31 -7.90
C ASP A 34 9.20 19.13 -6.65
N GLU A 35 8.90 18.14 -5.80
CA GLU A 35 9.56 17.94 -4.51
C GLU A 35 10.42 16.66 -4.43
N VAL A 36 10.23 15.70 -5.34
CA VAL A 36 10.87 14.37 -5.25
C VAL A 36 11.44 13.87 -6.57
N LEU A 37 12.74 13.57 -6.59
CA LEU A 37 13.38 12.76 -7.63
C LEU A 37 12.84 11.32 -7.58
N LEU A 38 12.11 10.92 -8.62
CA LEU A 38 11.62 9.54 -8.75
C LEU A 38 12.79 8.58 -8.95
N ALA A 39 13.01 7.70 -7.98
CA ALA A 39 13.97 6.62 -8.11
C ALA A 39 13.48 5.57 -9.12
N TRP A 40 14.44 4.90 -9.79
CA TRP A 40 14.15 3.87 -10.79
C TRP A 40 13.50 2.64 -10.15
N LEU A 41 12.24 2.39 -10.50
CA LEU A 41 11.47 1.24 -10.01
C LEU A 41 11.80 0.00 -10.85
N GLN A 42 12.07 -1.12 -10.17
CA GLN A 42 12.23 -2.41 -10.83
C GLN A 42 10.83 -3.01 -11.07
N GLU A 43 10.48 -3.24 -12.34
CA GLU A 43 9.14 -3.70 -12.74
C GLU A 43 8.90 -5.19 -12.50
N ASP A 44 9.98 -5.98 -12.45
CA ASP A 44 9.90 -7.44 -12.33
C ASP A 44 10.23 -7.94 -10.92
N GLU A 45 9.63 -9.07 -10.54
CA GLU A 45 10.00 -9.84 -9.34
C GLU A 45 11.21 -10.76 -9.59
N ASP A 46 12.21 -10.30 -10.34
CA ASP A 46 13.46 -11.05 -10.47
C ASP A 46 14.09 -11.16 -9.06
N ASN A 47 14.32 -12.39 -8.63
CA ASN A 47 14.84 -12.69 -7.30
C ASN A 47 16.35 -12.94 -7.34
N ASP A 48 16.92 -13.20 -8.52
CA ASP A 48 18.33 -13.56 -8.70
C ASP A 48 19.25 -12.34 -8.59
N ASN A 49 18.70 -11.14 -8.77
CA ASN A 49 19.43 -9.86 -8.76
C ASN A 49 19.19 -9.01 -7.51
N VAL A 50 18.52 -9.56 -6.48
CA VAL A 50 18.25 -8.85 -5.22
C VAL A 50 19.51 -8.80 -4.37
N ASN A 51 20.04 -7.60 -4.15
CA ASN A 51 21.20 -7.41 -3.27
C ASN A 51 20.76 -7.31 -1.80
N ASN A 52 19.68 -6.58 -1.52
CA ASN A 52 19.17 -6.36 -0.16
C ASN A 52 17.66 -6.53 -0.11
N ASN A 53 17.14 -7.02 1.02
CA ASN A 53 15.71 -7.22 1.22
C ASN A 53 15.31 -6.87 2.66
N TYR A 54 14.27 -6.06 2.82
CA TYR A 54 13.79 -5.58 4.10
C TYR A 54 12.27 -5.75 4.21
N LEU A 55 11.81 -6.25 5.35
CA LEU A 55 10.40 -6.21 5.71
C LEU A 55 10.16 -5.00 6.61
N ILE A 56 9.33 -4.07 6.15
CA ILE A 56 8.96 -2.86 6.89
C ILE A 56 7.45 -2.82 7.11
N THR A 57 7.04 -2.07 8.12
CA THR A 57 5.62 -1.80 8.37
C THR A 57 5.38 -0.31 8.20
N VAL A 58 4.44 0.04 7.33
CA VAL A 58 4.10 1.45 7.06
C VAL A 58 2.73 1.76 7.65
N LYS A 59 2.62 2.97 8.21
CA LYS A 59 1.37 3.55 8.70
C LYS A 59 1.36 5.02 8.29
N ALA A 60 0.40 5.40 7.45
CA ALA A 60 0.12 6.79 7.14
C ALA A 60 -0.73 7.44 8.24
N CYS A 61 -0.39 8.68 8.59
CA CYS A 61 -1.13 9.55 9.49
C CYS A 61 -1.53 10.81 8.71
N PHE A 62 -2.76 11.25 8.87
CA PHE A 62 -3.33 12.38 8.15
C PHE A 62 -3.89 13.36 9.16
N SER A 63 -3.41 14.60 9.12
CA SER A 63 -3.91 15.66 9.99
C SER A 63 -5.13 16.32 9.37
N TYR A 64 -6.10 16.72 10.19
CA TYR A 64 -7.16 17.61 9.72
C TYR A 64 -6.62 19.04 9.60
N LEU A 65 -6.94 19.71 8.49
CA LEU A 65 -6.62 21.12 8.28
C LEU A 65 -7.74 22.08 8.75
N ASN A 66 -8.89 21.53 9.16
CA ASN A 66 -10.03 22.34 9.60
C ASN A 66 -9.98 22.56 11.12
N ASN A 67 -9.73 23.80 11.53
CA ASN A 67 -9.67 24.22 12.93
C ASN A 67 -11.01 24.09 13.69
N ALA A 68 -12.14 23.88 13.00
CA ALA A 68 -13.42 23.60 13.63
C ALA A 68 -13.56 22.14 14.10
N CYS A 69 -12.66 21.24 13.69
CA CYS A 69 -12.65 19.86 14.12
C CYS A 69 -11.67 19.65 15.28
N ASN A 70 -12.16 19.23 16.44
CA ASN A 70 -11.32 18.89 17.60
C ASN A 70 -10.53 17.58 17.44
N GLN A 71 -10.60 16.92 16.28
CA GLN A 71 -9.79 15.74 16.01
C GLN A 71 -8.46 16.15 15.39
N TRP A 72 -7.35 15.67 15.96
CA TRP A 72 -6.02 15.91 15.40
C TRP A 72 -5.80 15.30 14.01
N GLY A 73 -6.59 14.29 13.65
CA GLY A 73 -6.43 13.59 12.38
C GLY A 73 -6.96 12.17 12.42
N TRP A 74 -6.66 11.41 11.38
CA TRP A 74 -6.91 9.98 11.31
C TRP A 74 -5.65 9.26 10.83
N SER A 75 -5.58 7.96 11.10
CA SER A 75 -4.46 7.15 10.65
C SER A 75 -4.93 5.89 9.97
N SER A 76 -4.17 5.47 8.98
CA SER A 76 -4.34 4.16 8.34
C SER A 76 -4.01 3.03 9.31
N ARG A 77 -4.44 1.81 8.94
CA ARG A 77 -3.94 0.58 9.57
C ARG A 77 -2.51 0.31 9.08
N ARG A 78 -1.77 -0.48 9.85
CA ARG A 78 -0.42 -0.91 9.51
C ARG A 78 -0.45 -1.87 8.32
N ILE A 79 0.32 -1.58 7.28
CA ILE A 79 0.54 -2.49 6.14
C ILE A 79 1.98 -2.99 6.18
N ALA A 80 2.17 -4.27 5.85
CA ALA A 80 3.50 -4.86 5.70
C ALA A 80 3.96 -4.65 4.25
N ILE A 81 5.18 -4.14 4.09
CA ILE A 81 5.80 -3.93 2.79
C ILE A 81 7.15 -4.63 2.79
N LYS A 82 7.41 -5.43 1.77
CA LYS A 82 8.73 -5.99 1.48
C LYS A 82 9.42 -5.07 0.47
N LYS A 83 10.49 -4.39 0.90
CA LYS A 83 11.35 -3.55 0.05
C LYS A 83 12.54 -4.38 -0.43
N ARG A 84 12.70 -4.53 -1.75
CA ARG A 84 13.88 -5.18 -2.34
C ARG A 84 14.72 -4.14 -3.06
N GLY A 85 16.03 -4.18 -2.81
CA GLY A 85 17.04 -3.35 -3.47
C GLY A 85 17.86 -4.18 -4.44
N TYR A 86 18.11 -3.60 -5.61
CA TYR A 86 18.83 -4.18 -6.74
C TYR A 86 20.04 -3.33 -7.08
N TYR A 87 20.95 -3.88 -7.89
CA TYR A 87 22.06 -3.12 -8.45
C TYR A 87 21.57 -1.88 -9.23
N LYS A 88 22.41 -0.83 -9.25
CA LYS A 88 22.15 0.48 -9.85
C LYS A 88 21.03 1.28 -9.16
N ASN A 89 20.92 1.15 -7.83
CA ASN A 89 19.93 1.87 -7.02
C ASN A 89 18.47 1.63 -7.44
N ARG A 90 18.21 0.47 -8.06
CA ARG A 90 16.86 0.05 -8.42
C ARG A 90 16.20 -0.57 -7.20
N HIS A 91 14.89 -0.38 -7.06
CA HIS A 91 14.16 -0.98 -5.96
C HIS A 91 12.72 -1.32 -6.35
N ASN A 92 12.14 -2.32 -5.69
CA ASN A 92 10.70 -2.54 -5.71
C ASN A 92 10.14 -2.61 -4.29
N ASN A 93 8.85 -2.35 -4.19
CA ASN A 93 8.09 -2.45 -2.95
C ASN A 93 6.90 -3.37 -3.21
N VAL A 94 6.84 -4.45 -2.44
CA VAL A 94 5.76 -5.44 -2.52
C VAL A 94 4.89 -5.28 -1.29
N VAL A 95 3.63 -4.91 -1.50
CA VAL A 95 2.62 -4.81 -0.44
C VAL A 95 2.10 -6.20 -0.13
N ILE A 96 2.22 -6.63 1.12
CA ILE A 96 1.70 -7.92 1.56
C ILE A 96 0.28 -7.72 2.06
N ASN A 97 -0.66 -8.53 1.58
CA ASN A 97 -2.03 -8.46 2.04
C ASN A 97 -2.15 -8.85 3.51
N GLN A 98 -3.06 -8.16 4.19
CA GLN A 98 -3.33 -8.40 5.59
C GLN A 98 -4.15 -9.68 5.74
N HIS A 99 -3.70 -10.56 6.60
CA HIS A 99 -4.48 -11.73 6.99
C HIS A 99 -5.28 -11.41 8.25
N CYS A 100 -6.50 -11.94 8.33
CA CYS A 100 -7.29 -11.91 9.55
C CYS A 100 -6.54 -12.66 10.66
N LYS A 101 -6.29 -12.00 11.79
CA LYS A 101 -5.57 -12.63 12.92
C LYS A 101 -6.29 -13.85 13.51
N LEU A 102 -7.60 -13.94 13.32
CA LEU A 102 -8.41 -15.01 13.91
C LEU A 102 -8.47 -16.27 13.05
N CYS A 103 -8.52 -16.13 11.73
CA CYS A 103 -8.67 -17.27 10.81
C CYS A 103 -7.52 -17.43 9.81
N SER A 104 -6.53 -16.53 9.84
CA SER A 104 -5.38 -16.50 8.93
C SER A 104 -5.77 -16.51 7.45
N GLN A 105 -6.98 -16.07 7.12
CA GLN A 105 -7.46 -15.88 5.75
C GLN A 105 -7.19 -14.44 5.31
N LEU A 106 -7.03 -14.25 3.99
CA LEU A 106 -7.02 -12.94 3.33
C LEU A 106 -8.40 -12.26 3.38
#